data_AF-A0A0H5QRW1-F1
#
_entry.id   AF-A0A0H5QRW1-F1
#
_cell.length_a   1.000
_cell.length_b   1.000
_cell.length_c   1.000
_cell.angle_alpha   90.00
_cell.angle_beta   90.00
_cell.angle_gamma   90.00
#
_symmetry.space_group_name_H-M   'P 1'
#
loop_
_entity.id
_entity.type
_entity.pdbx_description
1 polymer ?
#
loop_
_entity_poly.entity_id
_entity_poly.type
_entity_poly.pdbx_seq_one_letter_code
_entity_poly.pdbx_strand_id
1 'polypeptide(L)'
;MRFSHRPVPSQCPIASGEVILLHELADMELGRAVRVVGRVIDFIPGEKKAIIEMDGCHVVIITDIMVIDGSFGDHSLFTFIGEVCSYQPDPGTKCLRPRIALKVDGLNLQLYKIAIQERRKFYPIRPLDLRPK
;
A
#
# COMPACT_ATOMS: atom_id res chain seq x y z
N MET A 1 -44.74 -3.43 8.33
CA MET A 1 -43.47 -2.79 7.92
C MET A 1 -42.64 -3.83 7.18
N ARG A 2 -42.41 -3.66 5.87
CA ARG A 2 -41.57 -4.58 5.07
C ARG A 2 -40.16 -4.01 5.03
N PHE A 3 -39.20 -4.72 5.60
CA PHE A 3 -37.78 -4.39 5.44
C PHE A 3 -37.40 -4.66 3.99
N SER A 4 -37.13 -3.59 3.23
CA SER A 4 -36.52 -3.72 1.92
C SER A 4 -35.09 -4.22 2.11
N HIS A 5 -34.82 -5.47 1.77
CA HIS A 5 -33.45 -5.94 1.56
C HIS A 5 -32.88 -5.14 0.39
N ARG A 6 -32.12 -4.08 0.69
CA ARG A 6 -31.19 -3.52 -0.29
C ARG A 6 -30.16 -4.62 -0.56
N PRO A 7 -29.92 -5.02 -1.83
CA PRO A 7 -28.82 -5.91 -2.12
C PRO A 7 -27.52 -5.24 -1.63
N VAL A 8 -26.81 -5.93 -0.76
CA VAL A 8 -25.43 -5.57 -0.40
C VAL A 8 -24.64 -5.62 -1.70
N PRO A 9 -23.94 -4.55 -2.13
CA PRO A 9 -23.13 -4.61 -3.33
C PRO A 9 -22.20 -5.80 -3.20
N SER A 10 -22.24 -6.67 -4.20
CA SER A 10 -21.35 -7.82 -4.36
C SER A 10 -19.93 -7.38 -4.03
N GLN A 11 -19.39 -7.90 -2.93
CA GLN A 11 -18.04 -7.61 -2.49
C GLN A 11 -17.11 -7.99 -3.64
N CYS A 12 -16.53 -6.98 -4.31
CA CYS A 12 -15.36 -7.20 -5.13
C CYS A 12 -14.34 -7.91 -4.24
N PRO A 13 -13.72 -9.02 -4.67
CA PRO A 13 -12.72 -9.68 -3.85
C PRO A 13 -11.65 -8.65 -3.50
N ILE A 14 -11.40 -8.46 -2.20
CA ILE A 14 -10.35 -7.57 -1.71
C ILE A 14 -9.06 -7.99 -2.39
N ALA A 15 -8.56 -7.17 -3.32
CA ALA A 15 -7.37 -7.51 -4.07
C ALA A 15 -6.19 -7.69 -3.09
N SER A 16 -5.47 -8.81 -3.23
CA SER A 16 -4.43 -9.28 -2.29
C SER A 16 -3.24 -8.30 -2.14
N GLY A 17 -3.11 -7.38 -3.09
CA GLY A 17 -1.98 -6.45 -3.20
C GLY A 17 -0.82 -7.09 -3.95
N GLU A 18 -0.40 -6.47 -5.05
CA GLU A 18 0.82 -6.85 -5.75
C GLU A 18 2.07 -6.49 -4.93
N VAL A 19 2.97 -7.44 -4.72
CA VAL A 19 4.18 -7.20 -3.90
C VAL A 19 5.22 -6.49 -4.75
N ILE A 20 5.51 -5.24 -4.38
CA ILE A 20 6.44 -4.36 -5.08
C ILE A 20 7.47 -3.76 -4.11
N LEU A 21 8.59 -3.32 -4.67
CA LEU A 21 9.57 -2.48 -4.00
C LEU A 21 9.04 -1.04 -3.94
N LEU A 22 9.47 -0.27 -2.93
CA LEU A 22 8.90 1.06 -2.68
C LEU A 22 9.09 2.01 -3.87
N HIS A 23 10.26 1.97 -4.50
CA HIS A 23 10.58 2.81 -5.66
C HIS A 23 9.72 2.53 -6.89
N GLU A 24 9.08 1.36 -6.98
CA GLU A 24 8.22 0.98 -8.11
C GLU A 24 6.81 1.56 -7.98
N LEU A 25 6.46 2.13 -6.82
CA LEU A 25 5.15 2.72 -6.60
C LEU A 25 4.89 3.90 -7.55
N ALA A 26 5.94 4.63 -7.93
CA ALA A 26 5.87 5.73 -8.89
C ALA A 26 5.39 5.27 -10.29
N ASP A 27 5.61 4.01 -10.65
CA ASP A 27 5.23 3.45 -11.94
C ASP A 27 3.84 2.80 -11.91
N MET A 28 3.23 2.66 -10.74
CA MET A 28 1.99 1.90 -10.58
C MET A 28 0.74 2.68 -10.96
N GLU A 29 -0.19 2.04 -11.67
CA GLU A 29 -1.46 2.67 -12.03
C GLU A 29 -2.30 3.02 -10.79
N LEU A 30 -3.03 4.13 -10.86
CA LEU A 30 -3.96 4.52 -9.80
C LEU A 30 -5.03 3.44 -9.58
N GLY A 31 -5.40 3.21 -8.33
CA GLY A 31 -6.37 2.20 -7.92
C GLY A 31 -5.79 0.78 -7.81
N ARG A 32 -4.53 0.55 -8.21
CA ARG A 32 -3.87 -0.75 -8.02
C ARG A 32 -3.70 -1.04 -6.54
N ALA A 33 -4.11 -2.23 -6.11
CA ALA A 33 -3.77 -2.74 -4.80
C ALA A 33 -2.31 -3.23 -4.82
N VAL A 34 -1.49 -2.69 -3.93
CA VAL A 34 -0.08 -3.04 -3.79
C VAL A 34 0.25 -3.41 -2.35
N ARG A 35 1.35 -4.13 -2.17
CA ARG A 35 1.98 -4.42 -0.90
C ARG A 35 3.42 -3.95 -0.96
N VAL A 36 3.77 -3.03 -0.06
CA VAL A 36 5.11 -2.46 0.06
C VAL A 36 5.63 -2.61 1.48
N VAL A 37 6.94 -2.48 1.63
CA VAL A 37 7.61 -2.37 2.93
C VAL A 37 8.34 -1.04 2.97
N GLY A 38 8.24 -0.34 4.10
CA GLY A 38 8.88 0.95 4.32
C GLY A 38 9.04 1.27 5.79
N ARG A 39 10.07 2.04 6.12
CA ARG A 39 10.29 2.57 7.46
C ARG A 39 9.51 3.86 7.62
N VAL A 40 8.69 3.98 8.66
CA VAL A 40 8.00 5.25 8.95
C VAL A 40 9.03 6.25 9.46
N ILE A 41 9.28 7.33 8.74
CA ILE A 41 10.24 8.36 9.16
C ILE A 41 9.56 9.58 9.77
N ASP A 42 8.29 9.80 9.44
CA ASP A 42 7.48 10.87 9.98
C ASP A 42 6.01 10.44 10.05
N PHE A 43 5.31 10.87 11.08
CA PHE A 43 3.88 10.62 11.25
C PHE A 43 3.19 11.86 11.79
N ILE A 44 2.19 12.34 11.04
CA ILE A 44 1.44 13.55 11.33
C ILE A 44 -0.04 13.16 11.51
N PRO A 45 -0.45 12.75 12.74
CA PRO A 45 -1.82 12.28 12.99
C PRO A 45 -2.89 13.28 12.59
N GLY A 46 -2.65 14.58 12.83
CA GLY A 46 -3.60 15.65 12.50
C GLY A 46 -3.87 15.79 10.99
N GLU A 47 -2.90 15.43 10.16
CA GLU A 47 -3.05 15.43 8.70
C GLU A 47 -3.49 14.08 8.13
N LYS A 48 -3.57 13.03 8.97
CA LYS A 48 -3.81 11.65 8.54
C LYS A 48 -2.78 11.19 7.49
N LYS A 49 -1.52 11.50 7.75
CA LYS A 49 -0.40 11.19 6.85
C LYS A 49 0.78 10.64 7.61
N ALA A 50 1.55 9.78 6.93
CA ALA A 50 2.90 9.41 7.31
C ALA A 50 3.81 9.46 6.10
N ILE A 51 5.11 9.56 6.33
CA ILE A 51 6.14 9.44 5.31
C ILE A 51 6.90 8.15 5.59
N ILE A 52 7.02 7.31 4.57
CA ILE A 52 7.86 6.12 4.64
C ILE A 52 9.07 6.25 3.74
N GLU A 53 10.16 5.62 4.15
CA GLU A 53 11.40 5.55 3.41
C GLU A 53 11.86 4.10 3.22
N MET A 54 12.39 3.80 2.04
CA MET A 54 13.14 2.58 1.75
C MET A 54 14.09 2.85 0.57
N ASP A 55 15.36 2.46 0.71
CA ASP A 55 16.38 2.60 -0.34
C ASP A 55 16.49 4.03 -0.93
N GLY A 56 16.35 5.05 -0.08
CA GLY A 56 16.37 6.46 -0.48
C GLY A 56 15.10 6.95 -1.20
N CYS A 57 14.11 6.08 -1.42
CA CYS A 57 12.81 6.46 -1.94
C CYS A 57 11.86 6.84 -0.80
N HIS A 58 11.13 7.94 -0.98
CA HIS A 58 10.15 8.45 -0.03
C HIS A 58 8.75 8.38 -0.63
N VAL A 59 7.80 7.89 0.16
CA VAL A 59 6.39 7.80 -0.25
C VAL A 59 5.48 8.29 0.86
N VAL A 60 4.47 9.06 0.47
CA VAL A 60 3.41 9.48 1.37
C VAL A 60 2.40 8.36 1.57
N ILE A 61 2.09 8.09 2.84
CA ILE A 61 1.05 7.16 3.27
C ILE A 61 -0.15 7.96 3.78
N ILE A 62 -1.32 7.73 3.21
CA ILE A 62 -2.59 8.33 3.66
C ILE A 62 -3.21 7.40 4.70
N THR A 63 -3.24 7.84 5.96
CA THR A 63 -3.59 7.01 7.11
C THR A 63 -5.05 7.17 7.55
N ASP A 64 -5.91 7.71 6.71
CA ASP A 64 -7.26 8.16 7.08
C ASP A 64 -8.25 7.04 7.44
N ILE A 65 -7.99 5.84 6.93
CA ILE A 65 -8.78 4.62 7.17
C ILE A 65 -8.03 3.58 8.01
N MET A 66 -6.79 3.87 8.43
CA MET A 66 -6.00 2.96 9.23
C MET A 66 -6.41 3.03 10.70
N VAL A 67 -6.48 1.87 11.34
CA VAL A 67 -6.49 1.80 12.81
C VAL A 67 -5.03 1.90 13.25
N ILE A 68 -4.64 3.07 13.74
CA ILE A 68 -3.29 3.34 14.22
C ILE A 68 -3.27 3.20 15.74
N ASP A 69 -2.40 2.33 16.25
CA ASP A 69 -2.07 2.26 17.68
C ASP A 69 -0.89 3.18 18.02
N GLY A 70 -0.56 3.27 19.31
CA GLY A 70 0.50 4.15 19.80
C GLY A 70 1.93 3.77 19.35
N SER A 71 2.12 2.69 18.59
CA SER A 71 3.44 2.24 18.12
C SER A 71 3.76 2.67 16.68
N PHE A 72 2.82 3.33 16.02
CA PHE A 72 2.99 3.86 14.68
C PHE A 72 3.75 5.19 14.74
N GLY A 73 4.94 5.24 14.13
CA GLY A 73 5.81 6.43 14.14
C GLY A 73 7.19 6.22 14.77
N ASP A 74 7.44 5.07 15.42
CA ASP A 74 8.69 4.82 16.16
C ASP A 74 9.91 4.47 15.27
N HIS A 75 10.06 5.09 14.09
CA HIS A 75 11.09 4.73 13.11
C HIS A 75 11.14 3.24 12.75
N SER A 76 10.01 2.55 12.97
CA SER A 76 9.88 1.11 12.81
C SER A 76 9.57 0.75 11.36
N LEU A 77 9.87 -0.49 11.01
CA LEU A 77 9.61 -1.05 9.70
C LEU A 77 8.18 -1.59 9.64
N PHE A 78 7.44 -1.20 8.61
CA PHE A 78 6.08 -1.67 8.39
C PHE A 78 5.91 -2.25 6.99
N THR A 79 5.04 -3.26 6.86
CA THR A 79 4.44 -3.62 5.57
C THR A 79 3.07 -2.99 5.46
N PHE A 80 2.79 -2.43 4.29
CA PHE A 80 1.55 -1.74 3.97
C PHE A 80 0.84 -2.48 2.85
N ILE A 81 -0.49 -2.61 2.95
CA ILE A 81 -1.34 -3.15 1.89
C ILE A 81 -2.48 -2.18 1.62
N GLY A 82 -2.59 -1.69 0.39
CA GLY A 82 -3.70 -0.84 -0.04
C GLY A 82 -3.52 -0.29 -1.43
N GLU A 83 -4.24 0.78 -1.74
CA GLU A 83 -4.44 1.27 -3.09
C GLU A 83 -3.51 2.46 -3.43
N VAL A 84 -2.91 2.41 -4.61
CA VAL A 84 -2.18 3.53 -5.18
C VAL A 84 -3.14 4.67 -5.49
N CYS A 85 -2.85 5.86 -4.98
CA CYS A 85 -3.69 7.05 -5.08
C CYS A 85 -2.88 8.24 -5.63
N SER A 86 -3.57 9.26 -6.12
CA SER A 86 -2.94 10.53 -6.48
C SER A 86 -2.78 11.39 -5.23
N TYR A 87 -1.59 11.96 -5.03
CA TYR A 87 -1.32 12.86 -3.92
C TYR A 87 -1.84 14.26 -4.25
N GLN A 88 -2.98 14.64 -3.66
CA GLN A 88 -3.67 15.89 -4.01
C GLN A 88 -2.82 17.16 -3.88
N PRO A 89 -1.93 17.32 -2.88
CA PRO A 89 -1.09 18.52 -2.78
C PRO A 89 -0.11 18.68 -3.95
N ASP A 90 0.21 17.60 -4.67
CA ASP A 90 1.09 17.61 -5.85
C ASP A 90 0.56 16.67 -6.94
N PRO A 91 -0.30 17.19 -7.85
CA PRO A 91 -0.90 16.40 -8.92
C PRO A 91 0.17 15.77 -9.82
N GLY A 92 0.24 14.44 -9.82
CA GLY A 92 1.25 13.67 -10.55
C GLY A 92 2.12 12.81 -9.65
N THR A 93 2.23 13.18 -8.37
CA THR A 93 2.88 12.36 -7.35
C THR A 93 1.92 11.28 -6.85
N LYS A 94 2.40 10.03 -6.77
CA LYS A 94 1.64 8.89 -6.27
C LYS A 94 1.86 8.70 -4.77
N CYS A 95 0.79 8.38 -4.07
CA CYS A 95 0.80 8.01 -2.65
C CYS A 95 0.14 6.63 -2.48
N LEU A 96 0.28 6.07 -1.28
CA LEU A 96 -0.41 4.84 -0.89
C LEU A 96 -1.49 5.16 0.13
N ARG A 97 -2.71 4.66 -0.09
CA ARG A 97 -3.77 4.64 0.92
C ARG A 97 -3.92 3.22 1.46
N PRO A 98 -3.15 2.83 2.48
CA PRO A 98 -3.22 1.49 3.06
C PRO A 98 -4.54 1.23 3.79
N ARG A 99 -5.02 0.00 3.67
CA ARG A 99 -6.07 -0.59 4.49
C ARG A 99 -5.48 -1.33 5.69
N ILE A 100 -4.23 -1.80 5.55
CA ILE A 100 -3.50 -2.57 6.55
C ILE A 100 -2.07 -2.01 6.66
N ALA A 101 -1.58 -1.86 7.88
CA ALA A 101 -0.16 -1.78 8.17
C ALA A 101 0.21 -2.77 9.27
N LEU A 102 1.32 -3.47 9.12
CA LEU A 102 1.84 -4.43 10.09
C LEU A 102 3.30 -4.13 10.39
N LYS A 103 3.64 -4.05 11.68
CA LYS A 103 5.01 -3.89 12.14
C LYS A 103 5.79 -5.16 11.80
N VAL A 104 6.93 -5.01 11.14
CA VAL A 104 7.79 -6.10 10.64
C VAL A 104 9.25 -5.85 10.99
N ASP A 105 9.50 -5.28 12.17
CA ASP A 105 10.86 -5.11 12.68
C ASP A 105 11.59 -6.45 12.75
N GLY A 106 12.86 -6.44 12.34
CA GLY A 106 13.67 -7.66 12.21
C GLY A 106 13.51 -8.39 10.88
N LEU A 107 12.64 -7.93 9.96
CA LEU A 107 12.60 -8.46 8.60
C LEU A 107 13.97 -8.30 7.92
N ASN A 108 14.53 -9.40 7.43
CA ASN A 108 15.72 -9.35 6.59
C ASN A 108 15.38 -8.77 5.21
N LEU A 109 15.65 -7.48 5.04
CA LEU A 109 15.32 -6.72 3.82
C LEU A 109 16.04 -7.26 2.58
N GLN A 110 17.25 -7.80 2.72
CA GLN A 110 17.99 -8.37 1.59
C GLN A 110 17.33 -9.65 1.09
N LEU A 111 16.97 -10.56 2.00
CA LEU A 111 16.21 -11.76 1.65
C LEU A 111 14.82 -11.43 1.11
N TYR A 112 14.15 -10.40 1.64
CA TYR A 112 12.87 -9.93 1.12
C TYR A 112 12.97 -9.50 -0.35
N LYS A 113 13.99 -8.70 -0.71
CA LYS A 113 14.24 -8.28 -2.09
C LYS A 113 14.50 -9.47 -3.01
N ILE A 114 15.34 -10.42 -2.58
CA ILE A 114 15.61 -11.65 -3.33
C ILE A 114 14.32 -12.45 -3.54
N ALA A 115 13.50 -12.60 -2.49
CA ALA A 115 12.24 -13.32 -2.58
C ALA A 115 11.25 -12.68 -3.57
N ILE A 116 11.20 -11.35 -3.64
CA ILE A 116 10.41 -10.64 -4.66
C ILE A 116 10.93 -10.97 -6.07
N GLN A 117 12.24 -10.89 -6.28
CA GLN A 117 12.86 -11.18 -7.58
C GLN A 117 12.58 -12.63 -8.01
N GLU A 118 12.76 -13.60 -7.12
CA GLU A 118 12.45 -15.01 -7.38
C GLU A 118 10.96 -15.20 -7.69
N ARG A 119 10.05 -14.60 -6.91
CA ARG A 119 8.61 -14.67 -7.16
C ARG A 119 8.26 -14.19 -8.56
N ARG A 120 8.87 -13.11 -9.04
CA ARG A 120 8.59 -12.52 -10.37
C ARG A 120 9.01 -13.41 -11.53
N LYS A 121 9.96 -14.33 -11.33
CA LYS A 121 10.31 -15.33 -12.35
C LYS A 121 9.15 -16.27 -12.67
N PHE A 122 8.25 -16.49 -11.71
CA PHE A 122 7.08 -17.38 -11.85
C PHE A 122 5.75 -16.62 -11.98
N TYR A 123 5.66 -15.46 -11.33
CA TYR A 123 4.48 -14.61 -11.30
C TYR A 123 4.88 -13.16 -11.65
N PRO A 124 5.11 -12.86 -12.93
CA PRO A 124 5.46 -11.51 -13.36
C PRO A 124 4.36 -10.52 -12.98
N ILE A 125 4.76 -9.27 -12.77
CA ILE A 125 3.83 -8.19 -12.48
C ILE A 125 2.87 -8.07 -13.66
N ARG A 126 1.58 -8.26 -13.40
CA ARG A 126 0.59 -8.30 -14.50
C ARG A 126 0.19 -6.89 -14.90
N PRO A 127 0.44 -6.45 -16.16
CA PRO A 127 -0.33 -5.37 -16.73
C PRO A 127 -1.81 -5.79 -16.73
N LEU A 128 -2.72 -4.84 -16.52
CA LEU A 128 -4.14 -5.16 -16.38
C LEU A 128 -4.57 -5.83 -17.69
N ASP A 129 -5.12 -7.04 -17.60
CA ASP A 129 -6.00 -7.53 -18.65
C ASP A 129 -7.10 -6.49 -18.80
N LEU A 130 -7.05 -5.75 -19.92
CA LEU A 130 -8.16 -4.97 -20.43
C LEU A 130 -9.32 -5.95 -20.64
N ARG A 131 -10.10 -6.23 -19.60
CA ARG A 131 -11.39 -6.88 -19.79
C ARG A 131 -12.27 -5.83 -20.49
N PRO A 132 -12.70 -6.06 -21.74
CA PRO A 132 -13.72 -5.21 -22.33
C PRO A 132 -14.97 -5.28 -21.43
N LYS A 133 -15.57 -4.11 -21.20
CA LYS A 133 -16.87 -3.97 -20.54
C LYS A 133 -17.95 -4.72 -21.32
#